data_AF-A0A1V8SKJ7-F1
#
_entry.id   AF-A0A1V8SKJ7-F1
#
_cell.length_a   1.000
_cell.length_b   1.000
_cell.length_c   1.000
_cell.angle_alpha   90.00
_cell.angle_beta   90.00
_cell.angle_gamma   90.00
#
_symmetry.space_group_name_H-M   'P 1'
#
loop_
_entity.id
_entity.type
_entity.pdbx_description
1 polymer ?
#
loop_
_entity_poly.entity_id
_entity_poly.type
_entity_poly.pdbx_seq_one_letter_code
_entity_poly.pdbx_strand_id
1 'polypeptide(L)'
;MDLSIAYALYFASRGAGHVDDKPYTTTSRVLLSGLGADELFAGYMRHATAYSRRGFAGLLDELDLDIGRLGKRNLGRDDRVISAWGREARFPFLDEKLVAWSLAAPVCDKCGFGEADDHIEQLGDGSTSLELGKKVLRCLAWRLGMHHVAAEKKRAIQFGARTAKMTTGKTKGTTSLS
;
A
#
# COMPACT_ATOMS: atom_id res chain seq x y z
N MET A 1 17.09 8.72 3.74
CA MET A 1 15.65 8.95 4.03
C MET A 1 14.95 9.21 2.72
N ASP A 2 13.84 8.53 2.42
CA ASP A 2 13.09 8.73 1.17
C ASP A 2 12.26 10.03 1.25
N LEU A 3 12.88 11.15 0.87
CA LEU A 3 12.34 12.51 1.03
C LEU A 3 11.00 12.72 0.32
N SER A 4 10.81 12.12 -0.85
CA SER A 4 9.56 12.23 -1.62
C SER A 4 8.37 11.61 -0.88
N ILE A 5 8.57 10.52 -0.14
CA ILE A 5 7.53 9.93 0.70
C ILE A 5 7.26 10.82 1.91
N ALA A 6 8.33 11.33 2.54
CA ALA A 6 8.22 12.24 3.68
C ALA A 6 7.39 13.49 3.33
N TYR A 7 7.54 14.08 2.15
CA TYR A 7 6.73 15.23 1.75
C TYR A 7 5.24 14.93 1.70
N ALA A 8 4.84 13.78 1.16
CA ALA A 8 3.43 13.41 1.11
C ALA A 8 2.84 13.33 2.52
N LEU A 9 3.56 12.69 3.43
CA LEU A 9 3.13 12.54 4.82
C LEU A 9 3.13 13.88 5.56
N TYR A 10 4.16 14.71 5.37
CA TYR A 10 4.28 16.02 6.01
C TYR A 10 3.11 16.94 5.68
N PHE A 11 2.73 17.03 4.40
CA PHE A 11 1.61 17.87 3.99
C PHE A 11 0.26 17.28 4.41
N ALA A 12 0.11 15.95 4.37
CA ALA A 12 -1.09 15.28 4.86
C ALA A 12 -1.29 15.48 6.38
N SER A 13 -0.22 15.35 7.16
CA SER A 13 -0.26 15.50 8.62
C SER A 13 -0.35 16.95 9.10
N ARG A 14 -0.14 17.94 8.24
CA ARG A 14 -0.47 19.33 8.55
C ARG A 14 -1.96 19.50 8.89
N GLY A 15 -2.82 18.70 8.26
CA GLY A 15 -4.27 18.68 8.53
C GLY A 15 -5.01 19.96 8.17
N ALA A 16 -4.44 20.78 7.29
CA ALA A 16 -5.05 21.98 6.72
C ALA A 16 -5.11 21.86 5.19
N GLY A 17 -6.31 22.01 4.64
CA GLY A 17 -6.62 21.85 3.21
C GLY A 17 -7.95 22.50 2.84
N HIS A 18 -8.62 21.95 1.82
CA HIS A 18 -9.94 22.41 1.38
C HIS A 18 -10.91 21.23 1.29
N VAL A 19 -12.17 21.47 1.64
CA VAL A 19 -13.31 20.57 1.43
C VAL A 19 -14.38 21.38 0.74
N ASP A 20 -14.87 20.94 -0.43
CA ASP A 20 -15.82 21.67 -1.27
C ASP A 20 -15.38 23.14 -1.50
N ASP A 21 -14.10 23.32 -1.87
CA ASP A 21 -13.41 24.60 -2.08
C ASP A 21 -13.36 25.56 -0.88
N LYS A 22 -13.74 25.09 0.32
CA LYS A 22 -13.66 25.88 1.56
C LYS A 22 -12.46 25.47 2.40
N PRO A 23 -11.71 26.42 2.97
CA PRO A 23 -10.62 26.11 3.89
C PRO A 23 -11.12 25.24 5.05
N TYR A 24 -10.43 24.14 5.30
CA TYR A 24 -10.75 23.19 6.35
C TYR A 24 -9.49 22.79 7.11
N THR A 25 -9.60 22.78 8.43
CA THR A 25 -8.56 22.27 9.33
C THR A 25 -9.18 21.19 10.21
N THR A 26 -8.63 19.98 10.15
CA THR A 26 -9.12 18.87 10.98
C THR A 26 -8.63 18.99 12.41
N THR A 27 -9.54 18.75 13.36
CA THR A 27 -9.24 18.66 14.79
C THR A 27 -8.66 17.30 15.20
N SER A 28 -8.74 16.29 14.34
CA SER A 28 -8.22 14.96 14.65
C SER A 28 -6.71 15.01 14.91
N ARG A 29 -6.26 14.36 15.98
CA ARG A 29 -4.84 14.15 16.28
C ARG A 29 -4.33 12.80 15.80
N VAL A 30 -5.22 11.92 15.36
CA VAL A 30 -4.91 10.56 14.93
C VAL A 30 -5.10 10.44 13.42
N LEU A 31 -4.11 9.86 12.75
CA LEU A 31 -4.15 9.49 11.34
C LEU A 31 -4.12 7.96 11.22
N LEU A 32 -4.98 7.40 10.38
CA LEU A 32 -4.92 5.98 10.05
C LEU A 32 -4.09 5.79 8.79
N SER A 33 -3.08 4.93 8.87
CA SER A 33 -2.20 4.61 7.74
C SER A 33 -2.37 3.15 7.32
N GLY A 34 -2.45 2.93 6.02
CA GLY A 34 -2.49 1.60 5.41
C GLY A 34 -1.12 0.91 5.29
N LEU A 35 -0.05 1.49 5.85
CA LEU A 35 1.28 0.89 5.87
C LEU A 35 1.24 -0.49 6.56
N GLY A 36 1.98 -1.44 6.00
CA GLY A 36 1.98 -2.85 6.44
C GLY A 36 1.19 -3.75 5.50
N ALA A 37 0.19 -3.22 4.79
CA ALA A 37 -0.62 -4.04 3.89
C ALA A 37 0.20 -4.64 2.74
N ASP A 38 1.12 -3.88 2.15
CA ASP A 38 1.94 -4.35 1.04
C ASP A 38 2.97 -5.39 1.52
N GLU A 39 3.56 -5.21 2.70
CA GLU A 39 4.53 -6.12 3.31
C GLU A 39 3.91 -7.44 3.77
N LEU A 40 2.70 -7.42 4.35
CA LEU A 40 2.06 -8.63 4.87
C LEU A 40 1.36 -9.47 3.78
N PHE A 41 0.81 -8.80 2.76
CA PHE A 41 -0.05 -9.41 1.75
C PHE A 41 0.53 -9.36 0.32
N ALA A 42 1.85 -9.23 0.22
CA ALA A 42 2.58 -9.28 -1.04
C ALA A 42 2.14 -8.22 -2.08
N GLY A 43 1.98 -6.97 -1.68
CA GLY A 43 1.45 -5.88 -2.53
C GLY A 43 2.47 -5.13 -3.39
N TYR A 44 3.77 -5.32 -3.20
CA TYR A 44 4.78 -4.68 -4.03
C TYR A 44 5.02 -5.43 -5.35
N MET A 45 5.23 -4.69 -6.44
CA MET A 45 5.60 -5.26 -7.74
C MET A 45 6.86 -6.15 -7.67
N ARG A 46 7.79 -5.84 -6.77
CA ARG A 46 8.99 -6.68 -6.56
C ARG A 46 8.66 -8.07 -6.03
N HIS A 47 7.55 -8.24 -5.31
CA HIS A 47 7.07 -9.55 -4.87
C HIS A 47 6.64 -10.41 -6.06
N ALA A 48 5.87 -9.81 -6.99
CA ALA A 48 5.52 -10.48 -8.24
C ALA A 48 6.78 -10.87 -9.02
N THR A 49 7.74 -9.96 -9.14
CA THR A 49 9.02 -10.26 -9.80
C THR A 49 9.82 -11.37 -9.09
N ALA A 50 9.84 -11.38 -7.77
CA ALA A 50 10.52 -12.40 -6.98
C ALA A 50 9.87 -13.77 -7.18
N TYR A 51 8.53 -13.82 -7.15
CA TYR A 51 7.76 -15.01 -7.48
C TYR A 51 8.04 -15.51 -8.89
N SER A 52 7.96 -14.65 -9.91
CA SER A 52 8.24 -15.05 -11.30
C SER A 52 9.64 -15.62 -11.52
N ARG A 53 10.62 -15.21 -10.70
CA ARG A 53 12.02 -15.66 -10.83
C ARG A 53 12.34 -16.92 -10.05
N ARG A 54 11.76 -17.09 -8.86
CA ARG A 54 12.18 -18.11 -7.87
C ARG A 54 11.00 -18.80 -7.19
N GLY A 55 9.79 -18.65 -7.73
CA GLY A 55 8.56 -19.18 -7.16
C GLY A 55 8.29 -18.66 -5.75
N PHE A 56 7.53 -19.43 -4.97
CA PHE A 56 7.18 -19.07 -3.60
C PHE A 56 8.38 -18.90 -2.68
N ALA A 57 9.47 -19.65 -2.88
CA ALA A 57 10.68 -19.50 -2.08
C ALA A 57 11.24 -18.07 -2.19
N GLY A 58 11.37 -17.55 -3.42
CA GLY A 58 11.86 -16.18 -3.60
C GLY A 58 10.88 -15.10 -3.14
N LEU A 59 9.57 -15.37 -3.20
CA LEU A 59 8.56 -14.49 -2.65
C LEU A 59 8.68 -14.38 -1.12
N LEU A 60 8.81 -15.52 -0.44
CA LEU A 60 8.95 -15.57 1.02
C LEU A 60 10.22 -14.84 1.48
N ASP A 61 11.36 -15.06 0.80
CA ASP A 61 12.61 -14.31 1.07
C ASP A 61 12.38 -12.79 1.04
N GLU A 62 11.67 -12.29 0.03
CA GLU A 62 11.44 -10.85 -0.15
C GLU A 62 10.48 -10.29 0.90
N LEU A 63 9.42 -11.03 1.25
CA LEU A 63 8.48 -10.65 2.30
C LEU A 63 9.17 -10.58 3.67
N ASP A 64 9.99 -11.58 4.01
CA ASP A 64 10.74 -11.60 5.28
C ASP A 64 11.71 -10.42 5.38
N LEU A 65 12.39 -10.09 4.28
CA LEU A 65 13.26 -8.92 4.22
C LEU A 65 12.49 -7.60 4.44
N ASP A 66 11.31 -7.46 3.85
CA ASP A 66 10.48 -6.27 3.98
C ASP A 66 9.94 -6.11 5.41
N ILE A 67 9.43 -7.19 6.01
CA ILE A 67 8.95 -7.21 7.39
C ILE A 67 10.10 -6.88 8.36
N GLY A 68 11.27 -7.51 8.20
CA GLY A 68 12.45 -7.26 9.03
C GLY A 68 13.00 -5.83 8.93
N ARG A 69 12.70 -5.11 7.83
CA ARG A 69 13.15 -3.73 7.60
C ARG A 69 12.09 -2.67 7.88
N LEU A 70 10.84 -3.06 8.12
CA LEU A 70 9.68 -2.18 8.23
C LEU A 70 9.88 -1.07 9.26
N GLY A 71 10.37 -1.42 10.44
CA GLY A 71 10.66 -0.48 11.53
C GLY A 71 11.66 0.60 11.14
N LYS A 72 12.79 0.19 10.56
CA LYS A 72 13.89 1.11 10.22
C LYS A 72 13.62 1.95 8.98
N ARG A 73 12.97 1.38 7.96
CA ARG A 73 12.77 2.07 6.67
C ARG A 73 11.53 2.94 6.64
N ASN A 74 10.41 2.45 7.18
CA ASN A 74 9.12 3.11 7.00
C ASN A 74 8.67 3.76 8.31
N LEU A 75 8.50 2.97 9.39
CA LEU A 75 7.92 3.47 10.65
C LEU A 75 8.71 4.64 11.23
N GLY A 76 10.05 4.51 11.32
CA GLY A 76 10.89 5.58 11.84
C GLY A 76 10.92 6.84 10.98
N ARG A 77 10.60 6.77 9.68
CA ARG A 77 10.43 7.97 8.83
C ARG A 77 9.07 8.61 9.08
N ASP A 78 8.03 7.80 9.03
CA ASP A 78 6.64 8.25 9.04
C ASP A 78 6.31 8.89 10.39
N ASP A 79 6.76 8.27 11.48
CA ASP A 79 6.61 8.80 12.84
C ASP A 79 7.21 10.21 12.98
N ARG A 80 8.51 10.39 12.68
CA ARG A 80 9.18 11.70 12.80
C ARG A 80 8.51 12.79 11.98
N VAL A 81 8.01 12.46 10.80
CA VAL A 81 7.36 13.42 9.89
C VAL A 81 5.95 13.78 10.37
N ILE A 82 5.18 12.80 10.83
CA ILE A 82 3.80 13.02 11.27
C ILE A 82 3.79 13.74 12.64
N SER A 83 4.67 13.33 13.54
CA SER A 83 4.84 13.91 14.88
C SER A 83 5.31 15.37 14.83
N ALA A 84 5.91 15.84 13.73
CA ALA A 84 6.27 17.25 13.53
C ALA A 84 5.04 18.20 13.59
N TRP A 85 3.83 17.68 13.36
CA TRP A 85 2.57 18.42 13.48
C TRP A 85 1.77 18.06 14.74
N GLY A 86 2.38 17.36 15.70
CA GLY A 86 1.71 16.92 16.93
C GLY A 86 0.55 15.98 16.66
N ARG A 87 0.76 15.02 15.73
CA ARG A 87 -0.20 13.98 15.37
C ARG A 87 0.43 12.60 15.54
N GLU A 88 -0.42 11.62 15.79
CA GLU A 88 -0.07 10.21 15.92
C GLU A 88 -0.58 9.44 14.70
N ALA A 89 0.23 8.54 14.15
CA ALA A 89 -0.21 7.58 13.15
C ALA A 89 -0.53 6.23 13.80
N ARG A 90 -1.68 5.66 13.47
CA ARG A 90 -2.04 4.28 13.81
C ARG A 90 -2.03 3.43 12.55
N PHE A 91 -1.57 2.20 12.70
CA PHE A 91 -1.33 1.27 11.60
C PHE A 91 -2.19 0.01 11.80
N PRO A 92 -3.46 0.01 11.38
CA PRO A 92 -4.34 -1.15 11.59
C PRO A 92 -3.80 -2.46 11.01
N PHE A 93 -3.02 -2.39 9.93
CA PHE A 93 -2.38 -3.56 9.36
C PHE A 93 -1.25 -4.15 10.21
N LEU A 94 -0.72 -3.36 11.15
CA LEU A 94 0.32 -3.78 12.10
C LEU A 94 -0.24 -4.09 13.49
N ASP A 95 -1.56 -4.26 13.60
CA ASP A 95 -2.15 -4.87 14.79
C ASP A 95 -1.56 -6.27 15.02
N GLU A 96 -1.18 -6.55 16.26
CA GLU A 96 -0.47 -7.79 16.61
C GLU A 96 -1.23 -9.04 16.21
N LYS A 97 -2.56 -9.06 16.35
CA LYS A 97 -3.38 -10.23 16.01
C LYS A 97 -3.44 -10.40 14.50
N LEU A 98 -3.56 -9.31 13.75
CA LEU A 98 -3.55 -9.37 12.29
C LEU A 98 -2.19 -9.82 11.76
N VAL A 99 -1.10 -9.28 12.31
CA VAL A 99 0.27 -9.68 11.93
C VAL A 99 0.47 -11.17 12.23
N ALA A 100 0.16 -11.62 13.44
CA ALA A 100 0.30 -13.02 13.84
C ALA A 100 -0.49 -13.96 12.91
N TRP A 101 -1.75 -13.62 12.61
CA TRP A 101 -2.56 -14.38 11.68
C TRP A 101 -1.96 -14.38 10.26
N SER A 102 -1.53 -13.22 9.76
CA SER A 102 -0.98 -13.09 8.41
C SER A 102 0.36 -13.81 8.22
N LEU A 103 1.18 -13.93 9.28
CA LEU A 103 2.44 -14.69 9.26
C LEU A 103 2.21 -16.20 9.33
N ALA A 104 1.15 -16.64 10.02
CA ALA A 104 0.77 -18.04 10.08
C ALA A 104 0.03 -18.54 8.83
N ALA A 105 -0.66 -17.64 8.12
CA ALA A 105 -1.42 -17.99 6.92
C ALA A 105 -0.48 -18.38 5.75
N PRO A 106 -0.81 -19.46 5.01
CA PRO A 106 -0.13 -19.80 3.76
C PRO A 106 -0.07 -18.59 2.81
N VAL A 107 1.09 -18.38 2.16
CA VAL A 107 1.27 -17.21 1.28
C VAL A 107 0.30 -17.21 0.09
N CYS A 108 -0.08 -18.39 -0.41
CA CYS A 108 -1.10 -18.57 -1.45
C CYS A 108 -2.49 -18.07 -1.04
N ASP A 109 -2.81 -18.06 0.26
CA ASP A 109 -4.10 -17.59 0.75
C ASP A 109 -4.13 -16.05 0.85
N LYS A 110 -2.95 -15.42 0.82
CA LYS A 110 -2.78 -13.95 0.92
C LYS A 110 -2.72 -13.27 -0.45
N CYS A 111 -2.15 -13.95 -1.45
CA CYS A 111 -1.95 -13.44 -2.80
C CYS A 111 -2.20 -14.52 -3.85
N GLY A 112 -2.68 -14.13 -5.04
CA GLY A 112 -3.01 -15.05 -6.13
C GLY A 112 -1.84 -15.50 -6.99
N PHE A 113 -0.60 -15.39 -6.51
CA PHE A 113 0.55 -15.87 -7.29
C PHE A 113 0.49 -17.39 -7.44
N GLY A 114 0.63 -17.90 -8.67
CA GLY A 114 0.62 -19.34 -8.95
C GLY A 114 -0.76 -19.94 -9.19
N GLU A 115 -1.82 -19.15 -9.10
CA GLU A 115 -3.11 -19.51 -9.65
C GLU A 115 -2.99 -19.58 -11.18
N ALA A 116 -3.54 -20.62 -11.80
CA ALA A 116 -3.64 -20.69 -13.25
C ALA A 116 -4.48 -19.50 -13.76
N ASP A 117 -4.14 -18.94 -14.93
CA ASP A 117 -4.89 -17.82 -15.55
C ASP A 117 -6.40 -18.12 -15.70
N ASP A 118 -6.78 -19.40 -15.66
CA ASP A 118 -8.17 -19.88 -15.69
C ASP A 118 -8.99 -19.53 -14.42
N HIS A 119 -8.33 -19.13 -13.33
CA HIS A 119 -8.95 -18.74 -12.06
C HIS A 119 -8.83 -17.25 -11.73
N ILE A 120 -8.69 -16.39 -12.75
CA ILE A 120 -9.18 -15.02 -12.61
C ILE A 120 -10.68 -15.17 -12.34
N GLU A 121 -11.08 -15.13 -11.06
CA GLU A 121 -12.49 -15.07 -10.69
C GLU A 121 -13.08 -13.90 -11.47
N GLN A 122 -13.85 -14.20 -12.51
CA GLN A 122 -14.66 -13.24 -13.24
C GLN A 122 -15.77 -12.81 -12.29
N LEU A 123 -15.44 -11.92 -11.36
CA LEU A 123 -16.36 -11.39 -10.38
C LEU A 123 -17.26 -10.38 -11.07
N GLY A 124 -18.38 -10.84 -11.63
CA GLY A 124 -19.39 -9.98 -12.27
C GLY A 124 -18.94 -9.25 -13.54
N ASP A 125 -19.92 -8.96 -14.41
CA ASP A 125 -19.77 -8.28 -15.72
C ASP A 125 -18.40 -8.45 -16.42
N GLY A 126 -17.99 -9.72 -16.61
CA GLY A 126 -17.02 -10.21 -17.61
C GLY A 126 -15.64 -9.55 -17.78
N SER A 127 -15.28 -8.49 -17.05
CA SER A 127 -14.21 -7.58 -17.46
C SER A 127 -13.22 -7.19 -16.35
N THR A 128 -13.53 -7.46 -15.07
CA THR A 128 -12.66 -6.99 -13.98
C THR A 128 -11.78 -8.11 -13.44
N SER A 129 -10.55 -8.19 -13.94
CA SER A 129 -9.50 -9.04 -13.38
C SER A 129 -8.85 -8.37 -12.16
N LEU A 130 -8.84 -9.07 -11.02
CA LEU A 130 -8.16 -8.59 -9.81
C LEU A 130 -6.65 -8.84 -9.92
N GLU A 131 -5.84 -7.86 -9.49
CA GLU A 131 -4.39 -8.03 -9.41
C GLU A 131 -4.02 -9.12 -8.38
N LEU A 132 -3.03 -9.94 -8.70
CA LEU A 132 -2.62 -11.09 -7.85
C LEU A 132 -2.06 -10.65 -6.49
N GLY A 133 -1.37 -9.50 -6.43
CA GLY A 133 -0.85 -8.95 -5.18
C GLY A 133 -1.99 -8.48 -4.27
N LYS A 134 -1.95 -8.86 -2.98
CA LYS A 134 -2.98 -8.59 -1.97
C LYS A 134 -4.36 -9.16 -2.31
N LYS A 135 -4.43 -10.26 -3.06
CA LYS A 135 -5.70 -10.85 -3.53
C LYS A 135 -6.73 -10.98 -2.41
N VAL A 136 -6.34 -11.46 -1.22
CA VAL A 136 -7.27 -11.57 -0.08
C VAL A 136 -7.93 -10.25 0.31
N LEU A 137 -7.17 -9.14 0.31
CA LEU A 137 -7.68 -7.80 0.61
C LEU A 137 -8.57 -7.27 -0.52
N ARG A 138 -8.26 -7.62 -1.78
CA ARG A 138 -9.08 -7.26 -2.94
C ARG A 138 -10.40 -8.00 -2.95
N CYS A 139 -10.41 -9.30 -2.66
CA CYS A 139 -11.62 -10.09 -2.48
C CYS A 139 -12.48 -9.55 -1.31
N LEU A 140 -11.86 -9.15 -0.19
CA LEU A 140 -12.57 -8.52 0.92
C LEU A 140 -13.20 -7.18 0.49
N ALA A 141 -12.43 -6.31 -0.18
CA ALA A 141 -12.93 -5.04 -0.67
C ALA A 141 -14.08 -5.24 -1.67
N TRP A 142 -13.99 -6.24 -2.54
CA TRP A 142 -15.06 -6.62 -3.47
C TRP A 142 -16.34 -7.00 -2.72
N ARG A 143 -16.25 -7.92 -1.74
CA ARG A 143 -17.40 -8.35 -0.93
C ARG A 143 -18.06 -7.22 -0.15
N LEU A 144 -17.30 -6.18 0.21
CA LEU A 144 -17.80 -4.97 0.86
C LEU A 144 -18.39 -3.95 -0.13
N GLY A 145 -18.49 -4.27 -1.42
CA GLY A 145 -19.03 -3.39 -2.47
C GLY A 145 -18.04 -2.33 -2.98
N MET A 146 -16.77 -2.37 -2.53
CA MET A 146 -15.73 -1.42 -2.95
C MET A 146 -15.02 -1.89 -4.23
N HIS A 147 -15.77 -2.18 -5.30
CA HIS A 147 -15.25 -2.83 -6.52
C HIS A 147 -14.12 -2.05 -7.20
N HIS A 148 -14.24 -0.72 -7.26
CA HIS A 148 -13.17 0.14 -7.82
C HIS A 148 -11.87 0.05 -7.00
N VAL A 149 -11.97 0.00 -5.66
CA VAL A 149 -10.81 -0.13 -4.77
C VAL A 149 -10.19 -1.52 -4.92
N ALA A 150 -11.03 -2.56 -5.05
CA ALA A 150 -10.57 -3.93 -5.27
C ALA A 150 -9.76 -4.07 -6.58
N ALA A 151 -10.12 -3.34 -7.63
CA ALA A 151 -9.43 -3.36 -8.92
C ALA A 151 -8.20 -2.42 -9.01
N GLU A 152 -8.07 -1.42 -8.13
CA GLU A 152 -7.01 -0.40 -8.23
C GLU A 152 -5.62 -1.01 -8.02
N LYS A 153 -4.72 -0.77 -8.99
CA LYS A 153 -3.33 -1.24 -8.91
C LYS A 153 -2.55 -0.50 -7.83
N LYS A 154 -1.63 -1.20 -7.16
CA LYS A 154 -0.81 -0.57 -6.11
C LYS A 154 -0.03 0.62 -6.67
N ARG A 155 -0.16 1.77 -6.00
CA ARG A 155 0.59 3.00 -6.29
C ARG A 155 1.28 3.50 -5.03
N ALA A 156 2.58 3.76 -5.09
CA ALA A 156 3.28 4.31 -3.93
C ALA A 156 2.87 5.78 -3.69
N ILE A 157 2.83 6.18 -2.42
CA ILE A 157 2.29 7.49 -2.00
C ILE A 157 2.97 8.67 -2.71
N GLN A 158 4.28 8.60 -2.95
CA GLN A 158 5.02 9.67 -3.62
C GLN A 158 4.65 9.87 -5.10
N PHE A 159 4.11 8.82 -5.73
CA PHE A 159 3.60 8.89 -7.09
C PHE A 159 2.13 9.34 -7.09
N GLY A 160 1.33 8.86 -6.14
CA GLY A 160 -0.06 9.30 -5.96
C GLY A 160 -0.17 10.78 -5.63
N ALA A 161 0.59 11.24 -4.64
CA ALA A 161 0.66 12.64 -4.21
C ALA A 161 1.55 13.52 -5.11
N ARG A 162 2.16 12.94 -6.16
CA ARG A 162 3.07 13.62 -7.10
C ARG A 162 4.29 14.29 -6.45
N THR A 163 4.60 13.98 -5.19
CA THR A 163 5.75 14.55 -4.46
C THR A 163 7.10 14.10 -5.00
N ALA A 164 7.16 12.97 -5.72
CA ALA A 164 8.35 12.57 -6.48
C ALA A 164 8.73 13.61 -7.55
N LYS A 165 7.77 14.38 -8.08
CA LYS A 165 8.04 15.45 -9.06
C LYS A 165 8.66 16.68 -8.42
N MET A 166 8.33 16.96 -7.16
CA MET A 166 8.87 18.11 -6.41
C MET A 166 10.37 17.99 -6.16
N THR A 167 10.93 16.77 -6.20
CA THR A 167 12.36 16.54 -5.93
C THR A 167 13.23 16.43 -7.18
N THR A 168 12.67 16.20 -8.37
CA THR A 168 13.49 15.77 -9.53
C THR A 168 13.32 16.56 -10.83
N GLY A 169 12.29 17.40 -11.01
CA GLY A 169 12.14 18.20 -12.23
C GLY A 169 12.03 17.41 -13.56
N LYS A 170 12.16 16.08 -13.57
CA LYS A 170 12.12 15.19 -14.74
C LYS A 170 11.21 13.97 -14.46
N THR A 171 10.29 13.73 -15.39
CA THR A 171 9.24 12.66 -15.47
C THR A 171 9.81 11.24 -15.73
N LYS A 172 9.22 10.06 -15.39
CA LYS A 172 7.83 9.55 -15.15
C LYS A 172 7.82 8.36 -14.13
N GLY A 173 6.65 7.94 -13.61
CA GLY A 173 6.43 6.56 -13.10
C GLY A 173 5.88 5.61 -14.18
N THR A 174 5.14 6.20 -15.12
CA THR A 174 4.74 5.84 -16.50
C THR A 174 3.58 6.83 -16.73
N THR A 175 3.57 7.61 -17.80
CA THR A 175 2.75 8.83 -17.85
C THR A 175 2.28 9.07 -19.27
N SER A 176 1.03 9.51 -19.44
CA SER A 176 0.70 10.56 -20.40
C SER A 176 -0.28 11.55 -19.77
N LEU A 177 -0.21 12.77 -20.28
CA LEU A 177 -0.77 14.02 -19.79
C LEU A 177 -2.13 14.28 -20.42
N SER A 178 -2.97 14.99 -19.68
CA SER A 178 -3.79 16.10 -20.19
C SER A 178 -3.53 17.28 -19.27
#